data_AF-A0A2N5YQ10-F1
#
_entry.id   AF-A0A2N5YQ10-F1
#
_cell.length_a   1.000
_cell.length_b   1.000
_cell.length_c   1.000
_cell.angle_alpha   90.00
_cell.angle_beta   90.00
_cell.angle_gamma   90.00
#
_symmetry.space_group_name_H-M   'P 1'
#
loop_
_entity.id
_entity.type
_entity.pdbx_description
1 polymer ?
#
loop_
_entity_poly.entity_id
_entity_poly.type
_entity_poly.pdbx_seq_one_letter_code
_entity_poly.pdbx_strand_id
1 'polypeptide(L)'
;MTFVWNTGQTYQTISNLGAGDYSVTITDDWGCVGTDQTSLVNPNNMSINADVNSVSCYGDIDGSISLVVSGGNFPYDYSWSNSETSSTITDLSPGDYLVTVTDDEGCTISDNYTIINPEKINLNLIVTDIECFGLSNGSIEMSADGGTEPYTFTLTDGYNNTLGSQQTGLRAGNYTAMVTDNNNCITSIDAIILEPSELYLSYEVYNPSCRGNDDGYVQIQAIGGTEPYLYMWDTYVLDTGMITGLEEGLYNFEVIDANNCSKKLNLISLNDTEVDCIKIPNAFTPNSDGINDEWLIQNIDLFPDAQINIFNRWGQMMYSGRGNSDPWDGQYNGKFVPAGSYVYTVNLYTS
;
A
#
# COMPACT_ATOMS: atom_id res chain seq x y z
N MET A 1 -22.55 63.93 79.40
CA MET A 1 -23.18 63.06 78.37
C MET A 1 -22.46 61.72 78.33
N THR A 2 -23.18 60.60 78.35
CA THR A 2 -22.62 59.22 78.29
C THR A 2 -23.18 58.43 77.12
N PHE A 3 -22.34 57.56 76.53
CA PHE A 3 -22.73 56.61 75.48
C PHE A 3 -22.67 55.20 76.06
N VAL A 4 -23.65 54.36 75.71
CA VAL A 4 -23.66 52.93 76.03
C VAL A 4 -24.12 52.16 74.79
N TRP A 5 -23.21 51.41 74.20
CA TRP A 5 -23.51 50.53 73.06
C TRP A 5 -24.01 49.17 73.55
N ASN A 6 -24.81 48.48 72.73
CA ASN A 6 -25.20 47.08 73.00
C ASN A 6 -24.00 46.11 73.07
N THR A 7 -22.82 46.52 72.60
CA THR A 7 -21.54 45.81 72.77
C THR A 7 -20.90 46.00 74.15
N GLY A 8 -21.45 46.90 74.99
CA GLY A 8 -20.88 47.29 76.27
C GLY A 8 -19.80 48.38 76.21
N GLN A 9 -19.46 48.88 75.01
CA GLN A 9 -18.53 50.00 74.84
C GLN A 9 -19.21 51.33 75.21
N THR A 10 -18.42 52.31 75.68
CA THR A 10 -18.96 53.61 76.17
C THR A 10 -18.37 54.85 75.50
N TYR A 11 -17.68 54.66 74.37
CA TYR A 11 -17.10 55.75 73.59
C TYR A 11 -18.12 56.27 72.56
N GLN A 12 -17.96 57.53 72.15
CA GLN A 12 -18.77 58.13 71.08
C GLN A 12 -18.61 57.40 69.74
N THR A 13 -17.42 56.86 69.48
CA THR A 13 -17.10 56.08 68.28
C THR A 13 -16.59 54.71 68.71
N ILE A 14 -17.11 53.68 68.06
CA ILE A 14 -16.66 52.29 68.20
C ILE A 14 -16.18 51.80 66.84
N SER A 15 -15.16 50.94 66.81
CA SER A 15 -14.49 50.47 65.59
C SER A 15 -14.18 48.97 65.69
N ASN A 16 -13.76 48.37 64.57
CA ASN A 16 -13.50 46.93 64.44
C ASN A 16 -14.73 46.06 64.74
N LEU A 17 -15.87 46.49 64.21
CA LEU A 17 -17.16 45.82 64.36
C LEU A 17 -17.38 44.82 63.22
N GLY A 18 -17.83 43.62 63.54
CA GLY A 18 -18.34 42.68 62.53
C GLY A 18 -19.76 43.03 62.09
N ALA A 19 -20.32 42.29 61.14
CA ALA A 19 -21.74 42.41 60.82
C ALA A 19 -22.63 42.12 62.04
N GLY A 20 -23.72 42.88 62.16
CA GLY A 20 -24.67 42.80 63.27
C GLY A 20 -25.43 44.10 63.46
N ASP A 21 -26.44 44.06 64.33
CA ASP A 21 -27.21 45.24 64.72
C ASP A 21 -26.53 45.92 65.91
N TYR A 22 -26.26 47.22 65.77
CA TYR A 22 -25.62 48.05 66.79
C TYR A 22 -26.60 49.11 67.23
N SER A 23 -26.83 49.20 68.53
CA SER A 23 -27.65 50.25 69.13
C SER A 23 -26.86 51.00 70.19
N VAL A 24 -27.06 52.32 70.23
CA VAL A 24 -26.44 53.22 71.18
C VAL A 24 -27.51 53.90 72.01
N THR A 25 -27.30 53.93 73.33
CA THR A 25 -28.06 54.74 74.27
C THR A 25 -27.21 55.93 74.69
N ILE A 26 -27.74 57.13 74.52
CA ILE A 26 -27.07 58.39 74.87
C ILE A 26 -27.84 59.02 76.02
N THR A 27 -27.14 59.41 77.08
CA THR A 27 -27.74 60.11 78.23
C THR A 27 -27.05 61.45 78.43
N ASP A 28 -27.80 62.56 78.44
CA ASP A 28 -27.24 63.88 78.73
C ASP A 28 -26.99 64.08 80.25
N ASP A 29 -26.39 65.22 80.62
CA ASP A 29 -26.07 65.51 82.03
C ASP A 29 -27.30 65.86 82.88
N TRP A 30 -28.48 66.00 82.26
CA TRP A 30 -29.76 66.21 82.91
C TRP A 30 -30.64 64.94 82.94
N GLY A 31 -30.11 63.81 82.46
CA GLY A 31 -30.77 62.51 82.49
C GLY A 31 -31.73 62.23 81.33
N CYS A 32 -31.76 63.06 80.28
CA CYS A 32 -32.53 62.78 79.08
C CYS A 32 -31.86 61.64 78.29
N VAL A 33 -32.65 60.67 77.83
CA VAL A 33 -32.16 59.47 77.12
C VAL A 33 -32.62 59.50 75.66
N GLY A 34 -31.68 59.30 74.74
CA GLY A 34 -31.95 59.03 73.33
C GLY A 34 -31.35 57.69 72.92
N THR A 35 -31.96 57.03 71.93
CA THR A 35 -31.46 55.77 71.38
C THR A 35 -31.44 55.83 69.86
N ASP A 36 -30.42 55.23 69.25
CA ASP A 36 -30.35 55.02 67.80
C ASP A 36 -29.86 53.61 67.50
N GLN A 37 -30.17 53.09 66.32
CA GLN A 37 -29.78 51.76 65.88
C GLN A 37 -29.41 51.73 64.39
N THR A 38 -28.41 50.92 64.06
CA THR A 38 -27.99 50.66 62.68
C THR A 38 -27.56 49.21 62.53
N SER A 39 -27.59 48.67 61.32
CA SER A 39 -27.08 47.34 61.02
C SER A 39 -25.85 47.43 60.14
N LEU A 40 -24.82 46.66 60.50
CA LEU A 40 -23.70 46.37 59.63
C LEU A 40 -23.97 45.01 58.96
N VAL A 41 -23.97 44.98 57.64
CA VAL A 41 -24.05 43.73 56.86
C VAL A 41 -22.66 43.36 56.38
N ASN A 42 -22.37 42.06 56.32
CA ASN A 42 -21.15 41.62 55.64
C ASN A 42 -21.29 41.95 54.15
N PRO A 43 -20.20 42.32 53.45
CA PRO A 43 -20.19 42.32 51.99
C PRO A 43 -20.68 40.97 51.48
N ASN A 44 -21.40 40.96 50.35
CA ASN A 44 -21.74 39.70 49.70
C ASN A 44 -20.45 38.94 49.38
N ASN A 45 -20.37 37.67 49.74
CA ASN A 45 -19.19 36.86 49.44
C ASN A 45 -18.90 36.91 47.94
N MET A 46 -17.64 37.13 47.57
CA MET A 46 -17.22 37.07 46.18
C MET A 46 -17.36 35.64 45.64
N SER A 47 -17.71 35.54 44.37
CA SER A 47 -17.72 34.30 43.60
C SER A 47 -17.28 34.58 42.17
N ILE A 48 -16.61 33.61 41.56
CA ILE A 48 -16.15 33.66 40.17
C ILE A 48 -16.95 32.63 39.38
N ASN A 49 -17.50 33.03 38.24
CA ASN A 49 -17.95 32.13 37.19
C ASN A 49 -17.05 32.33 35.96
N ALA A 50 -16.57 31.24 35.38
CA ALA A 50 -15.62 31.30 34.26
C ALA A 50 -16.18 30.58 33.04
N ASP A 51 -15.97 31.17 31.88
CA ASP A 51 -16.07 30.51 30.58
C ASP A 51 -14.66 30.20 30.10
N VAL A 52 -14.35 28.91 29.92
CA VAL A 52 -13.01 28.41 29.60
C VAL A 52 -13.06 27.73 28.23
N ASN A 53 -12.38 28.31 27.26
CA ASN A 53 -12.22 27.74 25.92
C ASN A 53 -10.80 27.20 25.79
N SER A 54 -10.68 25.89 25.65
CA SER A 54 -9.39 25.24 25.43
C SER A 54 -8.89 25.43 24.00
N VAL A 55 -7.61 25.10 23.75
CA VAL A 55 -7.00 25.33 22.44
C VAL A 55 -7.68 24.49 21.36
N SER A 56 -7.78 25.02 20.15
CA SER A 56 -8.51 24.37 19.05
C SER A 56 -7.78 23.15 18.49
N CYS A 57 -6.45 23.24 18.34
CA CYS A 57 -5.59 22.18 17.84
C CYS A 57 -4.47 21.80 18.81
N TYR A 58 -3.93 20.60 18.64
CA TYR A 58 -2.82 20.13 19.46
C TYR A 58 -1.61 21.08 19.34
N GLY A 59 -1.27 21.76 20.43
CA GLY A 59 -0.14 22.68 20.51
C GLY A 59 -0.41 24.12 20.06
N ASP A 60 -1.67 24.46 19.76
CA ASP A 60 -2.06 25.84 19.46
C ASP A 60 -2.05 26.70 20.73
N ILE A 61 -2.19 28.01 20.52
CA ILE A 61 -2.14 29.04 21.56
C ILE A 61 -3.34 29.97 21.47
N ASP A 62 -4.53 29.44 21.21
CA ASP A 62 -5.77 30.19 21.01
C ASP A 62 -6.79 30.00 22.14
N GLY A 63 -6.36 29.41 23.26
CA GLY A 63 -7.19 29.25 24.44
C GLY A 63 -7.59 30.59 25.06
N SER A 64 -8.71 30.61 25.78
CA SER A 64 -9.17 31.80 26.49
C SER A 64 -9.91 31.47 27.79
N ILE A 65 -9.83 32.39 28.74
CA ILE A 65 -10.59 32.35 29.99
C ILE A 65 -11.28 33.70 30.17
N SER A 66 -12.60 33.68 30.37
CA SER A 66 -13.41 34.88 30.61
C SER A 66 -14.14 34.76 31.93
N LEU A 67 -13.92 35.72 32.84
CA LEU A 67 -14.47 35.71 34.18
C LEU A 67 -15.67 36.66 34.33
N VAL A 68 -16.66 36.21 35.09
CA VAL A 68 -17.75 37.02 35.62
C VAL A 68 -17.72 36.92 37.14
N VAL A 69 -17.38 38.03 37.79
CA VAL A 69 -17.28 38.12 39.25
C VAL A 69 -18.57 38.70 39.83
N SER A 70 -19.07 38.11 40.92
CA SER A 70 -20.23 38.63 41.67
C SER A 70 -19.97 38.64 43.18
N GLY A 71 -20.62 39.55 43.91
CA GLY A 71 -20.29 39.82 45.33
C GLY A 71 -19.13 40.81 45.47
N GLY A 72 -18.67 41.11 46.69
CA GLY A 72 -17.62 42.10 46.94
C GLY A 72 -18.00 43.54 46.55
N ASN A 73 -17.00 44.42 46.54
CA ASN A 73 -17.13 45.85 46.19
C ASN A 73 -16.34 46.17 44.92
N PHE A 74 -17.03 46.67 43.89
CA PHE A 74 -16.41 47.13 42.65
C PHE A 74 -15.60 48.43 42.88
N PRO A 75 -14.46 48.67 42.19
CA PRO A 75 -13.84 47.87 41.12
C PRO A 75 -13.14 46.59 41.58
N TYR A 76 -12.92 45.67 40.63
CA TYR A 76 -12.11 44.46 40.87
C TYR A 76 -10.77 44.55 40.14
N ASP A 77 -9.70 44.13 40.83
CA ASP A 77 -8.37 43.94 40.28
C ASP A 77 -8.11 42.45 40.04
N TYR A 78 -7.57 42.11 38.86
CA TYR A 78 -7.24 40.73 38.49
C TYR A 78 -5.72 40.56 38.45
N SER A 79 -5.24 39.45 39.01
CA SER A 79 -3.83 39.04 38.92
C SER A 79 -3.77 37.58 38.52
N TRP A 80 -3.30 37.33 37.30
CA TRP A 80 -3.11 35.98 36.76
C TRP A 80 -1.68 35.48 36.95
N SER A 81 -1.50 34.16 37.00
CA SER A 81 -0.18 33.51 37.07
C SER A 81 0.73 33.85 35.88
N ASN A 82 0.16 34.20 34.73
CA ASN A 82 0.87 34.66 33.54
C ASN A 82 1.08 36.18 33.48
N SER A 83 0.86 36.90 34.59
CA SER A 83 1.00 38.36 34.72
C SER A 83 -0.03 39.21 33.95
N GLU A 84 -1.07 38.60 33.39
CA GLU A 84 -2.22 39.32 32.85
C GLU A 84 -3.08 39.94 33.97
N THR A 85 -3.82 41.00 33.65
CA THR A 85 -4.62 41.79 34.62
C THR A 85 -6.05 42.07 34.16
N SER A 86 -6.50 41.44 33.08
CA SER A 86 -7.85 41.55 32.54
C SER A 86 -8.78 40.48 33.12
N SER A 87 -10.09 40.77 33.15
CA SER A 87 -11.13 39.76 33.45
C SER A 87 -11.22 38.68 32.37
N THR A 88 -10.73 38.98 31.16
CA THR A 88 -10.66 38.05 30.04
C THR A 88 -9.24 38.01 29.52
N ILE A 89 -8.68 36.82 29.42
CA ILE A 89 -7.35 36.55 28.86
C ILE A 89 -7.47 35.60 27.67
N THR A 90 -6.70 35.86 26.62
CA THR A 90 -6.71 35.12 25.35
C THR A 90 -5.30 34.70 24.96
N ASP A 91 -5.17 34.02 23.83
CA ASP A 91 -3.90 33.56 23.28
C ASP A 91 -3.12 32.63 24.23
N LEU A 92 -3.86 31.79 24.95
CA LEU A 92 -3.33 30.91 25.99
C LEU A 92 -2.88 29.57 25.42
N SER A 93 -1.68 29.14 25.83
CA SER A 93 -1.21 27.77 25.61
C SER A 93 -1.86 26.80 26.60
N PRO A 94 -1.80 25.48 26.37
CA PRO A 94 -2.23 24.49 27.35
C PRO A 94 -1.48 24.63 28.68
N GLY A 95 -2.21 24.63 29.79
CA GLY A 95 -1.64 24.83 31.13
C GLY A 95 -2.66 25.30 32.17
N ASP A 96 -2.18 25.49 33.39
CA ASP A 96 -2.97 25.97 34.52
C ASP A 96 -2.79 27.46 34.74
N TYR A 97 -3.91 28.17 34.87
CA TYR A 97 -4.00 29.61 35.04
C TYR A 97 -4.70 29.94 36.35
N LEU A 98 -3.91 30.34 37.34
CA LEU A 98 -4.39 30.80 38.64
C LEU A 98 -4.74 32.28 38.53
N VAL A 99 -5.97 32.64 38.89
CA VAL A 99 -6.38 34.04 39.07
C VAL A 99 -6.53 34.35 40.55
N THR A 100 -6.14 35.55 40.94
CA THR A 100 -6.57 36.18 42.20
C THR A 100 -7.31 37.45 41.85
N VAL A 101 -8.56 37.55 42.31
CA VAL A 101 -9.41 38.72 42.18
C VAL A 101 -9.47 39.43 43.52
N THR A 102 -9.21 40.74 43.52
CA THR A 102 -9.27 41.59 44.71
C THR A 102 -10.33 42.66 44.49
N ASP A 103 -11.19 42.90 45.48
CA ASP A 103 -12.18 43.98 45.45
C ASP A 103 -11.63 45.30 46.02
N ASP A 104 -12.40 46.40 45.92
CA ASP A 104 -11.95 47.74 46.35
C ASP A 104 -11.65 47.83 47.86
N GLU A 105 -12.25 46.95 48.66
CA GLU A 105 -12.05 46.86 50.12
C GLU A 105 -10.93 45.85 50.50
N GLY A 106 -10.24 45.28 49.51
CA GLY A 106 -9.10 44.38 49.70
C GLY A 106 -9.47 42.93 50.03
N CYS A 107 -10.75 42.54 49.89
CA CYS A 107 -11.14 41.14 49.97
C CYS A 107 -10.62 40.39 48.73
N THR A 108 -10.16 39.15 48.90
CA THR A 108 -9.61 38.34 47.80
C THR A 108 -10.34 37.02 47.62
N ILE A 109 -10.45 36.57 46.37
CA ILE A 109 -10.84 35.22 45.98
C ILE A 109 -9.87 34.73 44.89
N SER A 110 -9.49 33.46 44.94
CA SER A 110 -8.63 32.85 43.93
C SER A 110 -9.25 31.57 43.40
N ASP A 111 -9.04 31.31 42.12
CA ASP A 111 -9.48 30.08 41.45
C ASP A 111 -8.48 29.70 40.36
N ASN A 112 -8.44 28.42 40.00
CA ASN A 112 -7.49 27.90 39.00
C ASN A 112 -8.24 27.24 37.85
N TYR A 113 -7.88 27.62 36.62
CA TYR A 113 -8.49 27.12 35.39
C TYR A 113 -7.46 26.44 34.52
N THR A 114 -7.84 25.35 33.87
CA THR A 114 -6.95 24.58 32.99
C THR A 114 -7.37 24.75 31.54
N ILE A 115 -6.43 25.18 30.70
CA ILE A 115 -6.52 25.09 29.25
C ILE A 115 -5.96 23.72 28.85
N ILE A 116 -6.81 22.86 28.29
CA ILE A 116 -6.41 21.51 27.87
C ILE A 116 -5.95 21.50 26.41
N ASN A 117 -5.09 20.53 26.09
CA ASN A 117 -4.71 20.23 24.72
C ASN A 117 -5.66 19.14 24.19
N PRO A 118 -6.28 19.29 23.00
CA PRO A 118 -7.04 18.19 22.41
C PRO A 118 -6.09 17.02 22.09
N GLU A 119 -6.63 15.83 21.88
CA GLU A 119 -5.82 14.70 21.42
C GLU A 119 -5.21 15.03 20.05
N LYS A 120 -3.96 14.63 19.81
CA LYS A 120 -3.31 14.85 18.52
C LYS A 120 -3.97 13.95 17.47
N ILE A 121 -4.26 14.50 16.29
CA ILE A 121 -4.72 13.69 15.17
C ILE A 121 -3.62 12.70 14.77
N ASN A 122 -3.99 11.43 14.69
CA ASN A 122 -3.18 10.35 14.17
C ASN A 122 -3.82 9.83 12.87
N LEU A 123 -3.10 9.93 11.76
CA LEU A 123 -3.56 9.49 10.43
C LEU A 123 -2.89 8.15 10.10
N ASN A 124 -3.71 7.13 9.82
CA ASN A 124 -3.26 5.79 9.47
C ASN A 124 -3.64 5.48 8.02
N LEU A 125 -2.71 4.82 7.30
CA LEU A 125 -2.88 4.42 5.90
C LEU A 125 -2.74 2.91 5.73
N ILE A 126 -3.56 2.33 4.85
CA ILE A 126 -3.36 0.99 4.29
C ILE A 126 -3.19 1.15 2.78
N VAL A 127 -2.01 0.76 2.28
CA VAL A 127 -1.65 0.90 0.86
C VAL A 127 -1.67 -0.48 0.19
N THR A 128 -2.30 -0.56 -0.98
CA THR A 128 -2.27 -1.73 -1.85
C THR A 128 -1.53 -1.38 -3.14
N ASP A 129 -0.46 -2.12 -3.41
CA ASP A 129 0.35 -1.98 -4.62
C ASP A 129 -0.36 -2.55 -5.86
N ILE A 130 0.16 -2.20 -7.03
CA ILE A 130 -0.37 -2.64 -8.32
C ILE A 130 0.11 -4.04 -8.65
N GLU A 131 -0.80 -4.88 -9.13
CA GLU A 131 -0.54 -6.29 -9.44
C GLU A 131 0.24 -6.47 -10.75
N CYS A 132 -0.08 -5.69 -11.78
CA CYS A 132 0.54 -5.77 -13.11
C CYS A 132 0.99 -4.40 -13.59
N PHE A 133 2.16 -4.36 -14.23
CA PHE A 133 2.71 -3.14 -14.80
C PHE A 133 1.69 -2.39 -15.68
N GLY A 134 1.57 -1.07 -15.45
CA GLY A 134 0.73 -0.17 -16.21
C GLY A 134 -0.76 -0.20 -15.83
N LEU A 135 -1.17 -1.06 -14.90
CA LEU A 135 -2.54 -1.03 -14.38
C LEU A 135 -2.76 0.18 -13.46
N SER A 136 -4.01 0.38 -13.11
CA SER A 136 -4.43 1.41 -12.16
C SER A 136 -5.41 0.74 -11.20
N ASN A 137 -4.94 -0.24 -10.43
CA ASN A 137 -5.73 -1.00 -9.46
C ASN A 137 -5.20 -0.89 -8.02
N GLY A 138 -4.18 -0.06 -7.79
CA GLY A 138 -3.71 0.25 -6.44
C GLY A 138 -4.76 1.01 -5.63
N SER A 139 -4.57 1.04 -4.31
CA SER A 139 -5.48 1.76 -3.41
C SER A 139 -4.78 2.32 -2.17
N ILE A 140 -5.37 3.37 -1.61
CA ILE A 140 -5.00 3.93 -0.31
C ILE A 140 -6.28 4.08 0.51
N GLU A 141 -6.37 3.33 1.59
CA GLU A 141 -7.41 3.48 2.62
C GLU A 141 -6.88 4.36 3.75
N MET A 142 -7.69 5.33 4.17
CA MET A 142 -7.34 6.32 5.18
C MET A 142 -8.26 6.20 6.39
N SER A 143 -7.69 6.29 7.60
CA SER A 143 -8.43 6.38 8.86
C SER A 143 -7.71 7.33 9.81
N ALA A 144 -8.45 7.98 10.71
CA ALA A 144 -7.87 8.87 11.71
C ALA A 144 -8.49 8.67 13.09
N ASP A 145 -7.69 8.96 14.11
CA ASP A 145 -8.06 9.01 15.53
C ASP A 145 -7.49 10.28 16.18
N GLY A 146 -8.04 10.70 17.33
CA GLY A 146 -7.69 11.96 17.99
C GLY A 146 -8.20 13.22 17.27
N GLY A 147 -7.99 14.40 17.82
CA GLY A 147 -8.58 15.66 17.32
C GLY A 147 -10.10 15.73 17.54
N THR A 148 -10.80 16.52 16.72
CA THR A 148 -12.23 16.79 16.86
C THR A 148 -13.03 16.32 15.65
N GLU A 149 -13.91 15.34 15.80
CA GLU A 149 -14.79 14.86 14.73
C GLU A 149 -15.82 15.93 14.26
N PRO A 150 -16.29 15.88 13.00
CA PRO A 150 -15.94 14.91 11.93
C PRO A 150 -14.62 15.21 11.21
N TYR A 151 -14.03 14.18 10.60
CA TYR A 151 -12.83 14.30 9.75
C TYR A 151 -13.17 14.45 8.27
N THR A 152 -12.34 15.24 7.57
CA THR A 152 -12.29 15.34 6.11
C THR A 152 -10.95 14.83 5.61
N PHE A 153 -10.96 13.82 4.76
CA PHE A 153 -9.74 13.25 4.18
C PHE A 153 -9.53 13.73 2.74
N THR A 154 -8.28 14.00 2.40
CA THR A 154 -7.85 14.44 1.07
C THR A 154 -6.59 13.71 0.67
N LEU A 155 -6.63 13.02 -0.48
CA LEU A 155 -5.46 12.45 -1.13
C LEU A 155 -5.02 13.35 -2.28
N THR A 156 -3.71 13.59 -2.40
CA THR A 156 -3.10 14.35 -3.50
C THR A 156 -2.03 13.47 -4.16
N ASP A 157 -1.98 13.45 -5.49
CA ASP A 157 -0.94 12.72 -6.23
C ASP A 157 0.40 13.48 -6.29
N GLY A 158 1.46 12.83 -6.76
CA GLY A 158 2.78 13.46 -6.94
C GLY A 158 2.83 14.60 -7.98
N TYR A 159 1.72 14.91 -8.65
CA TYR A 159 1.55 16.03 -9.56
C TYR A 159 0.70 17.17 -8.97
N ASN A 160 0.36 17.09 -7.68
CA ASN A 160 -0.51 18.01 -6.96
C ASN A 160 -1.97 18.02 -7.40
N ASN A 161 -2.48 16.94 -8.00
CA ASN A 161 -3.91 16.76 -8.25
C ASN A 161 -4.60 16.18 -7.03
N THR A 162 -5.68 16.82 -6.58
CA THR A 162 -6.51 16.33 -5.47
C THR A 162 -7.50 15.27 -5.95
N LEU A 163 -7.49 14.10 -5.30
CA LEU A 163 -8.28 12.93 -5.68
C LEU A 163 -9.49 12.69 -4.77
N GLY A 164 -9.40 13.04 -3.47
CA GLY A 164 -10.50 12.88 -2.48
C GLY A 164 -10.19 11.88 -1.35
N SER A 165 -11.21 11.31 -0.70
CA SER A 165 -11.10 10.65 0.63
C SER A 165 -10.95 9.13 0.67
N GLN A 166 -11.31 8.38 -0.36
CA GLN A 166 -10.99 6.95 -0.50
C GLN A 166 -10.75 6.67 -1.97
N GLN A 167 -9.56 6.17 -2.29
CA GLN A 167 -9.13 6.05 -3.68
C GLN A 167 -8.71 4.62 -3.96
N THR A 168 -9.56 3.94 -4.73
CA THR A 168 -9.23 2.75 -5.50
C THR A 168 -8.92 3.16 -6.92
N GLY A 169 -8.19 2.33 -7.65
CA GLY A 169 -7.94 2.59 -9.06
C GLY A 169 -6.74 3.51 -9.30
N LEU A 170 -5.82 3.55 -8.34
CA LEU A 170 -4.64 4.41 -8.37
C LEU A 170 -3.51 3.79 -9.19
N ARG A 171 -2.67 4.65 -9.76
CA ARG A 171 -1.43 4.28 -10.48
C ARG A 171 -0.24 4.23 -9.53
N ALA A 172 0.84 3.61 -9.96
CA ALA A 172 2.10 3.65 -9.23
C ALA A 172 2.59 5.10 -9.14
N GLY A 173 3.14 5.46 -7.99
CA GLY A 173 3.61 6.81 -7.74
C GLY A 173 3.50 7.23 -6.28
N ASN A 174 3.87 8.48 -6.04
CA ASN A 174 3.84 9.10 -4.72
C ASN A 174 2.48 9.78 -4.51
N TYR A 175 2.00 9.73 -3.27
CA TYR A 175 0.77 10.36 -2.82
C TYR A 175 0.99 11.02 -1.46
N THR A 176 0.27 12.10 -1.20
CA THR A 176 0.19 12.72 0.12
C THR A 176 -1.24 12.64 0.60
N ALA A 177 -1.45 11.91 1.69
CA ALA A 177 -2.71 11.82 2.39
C ALA A 177 -2.77 12.90 3.47
N MET A 178 -3.89 13.59 3.55
CA MET A 178 -4.14 14.67 4.51
C MET A 178 -5.49 14.43 5.18
N VAL A 179 -5.55 14.69 6.48
CA VAL A 179 -6.81 14.74 7.23
C VAL A 179 -6.95 16.10 7.90
N THR A 180 -8.16 16.61 7.88
CA THR A 180 -8.58 17.85 8.54
C THR A 180 -9.74 17.55 9.47
N ASP A 181 -9.64 17.94 10.73
CA ASP A 181 -10.71 17.76 11.71
C ASP A 181 -11.71 18.94 11.69
N ASN A 182 -12.72 18.91 12.57
CA ASN A 182 -13.76 19.93 12.63
C ASN A 182 -13.27 21.31 13.13
N ASN A 183 -12.12 21.35 13.79
CA ASN A 183 -11.47 22.59 14.24
C ASN A 183 -10.49 23.13 13.18
N ASN A 184 -10.40 22.49 12.01
CA ASN A 184 -9.45 22.77 10.94
C ASN A 184 -8.00 22.43 11.28
N CYS A 185 -7.78 21.51 12.23
CA CYS A 185 -6.47 20.96 12.53
C CYS A 185 -6.07 19.97 11.44
N ILE A 186 -4.83 20.08 10.94
CA ILE A 186 -4.38 19.33 9.76
C ILE A 186 -3.20 18.44 10.12
N THR A 187 -3.23 17.19 9.65
CA THR A 187 -2.05 16.34 9.59
C THR A 187 -1.96 15.62 8.25
N SER A 188 -0.74 15.28 7.83
CA SER A 188 -0.51 14.60 6.57
C SER A 188 0.62 13.57 6.65
N ILE A 189 0.52 12.53 5.84
CA ILE A 189 1.53 11.48 5.66
C ILE A 189 1.69 11.20 4.17
N ASP A 190 2.93 10.91 3.75
CA ASP A 190 3.23 10.47 2.39
C ASP A 190 3.09 8.95 2.26
N ALA A 191 2.65 8.51 1.08
CA ALA A 191 2.53 7.11 0.69
C ALA A 191 3.08 6.89 -0.72
N ILE A 192 3.49 5.66 -1.02
CA ILE A 192 3.98 5.26 -2.33
C ILE A 192 3.25 3.98 -2.73
N ILE A 193 2.68 3.98 -3.93
CA ILE A 193 2.17 2.78 -4.59
C ILE A 193 3.24 2.29 -5.56
N LEU A 194 3.64 1.04 -5.44
CA LEU A 194 4.59 0.37 -6.32
C LEU A 194 3.85 -0.44 -7.39
N GLU A 195 4.55 -0.75 -8.48
CA GLU A 195 4.12 -1.72 -9.50
C GLU A 195 5.31 -2.61 -9.89
N PRO A 196 5.09 -3.85 -10.35
CA PRO A 196 6.16 -4.68 -10.87
C PRO A 196 6.72 -4.09 -12.17
N SER A 197 7.95 -4.47 -12.52
CA SER A 197 8.51 -4.14 -13.85
C SER A 197 7.67 -4.76 -14.98
N GLU A 198 7.64 -4.13 -16.15
CA GLU A 198 6.94 -4.68 -17.32
C GLU A 198 7.43 -6.09 -17.67
N LEU A 199 6.50 -7.00 -17.95
CA LEU A 199 6.79 -8.35 -18.42
C LEU A 199 7.22 -8.32 -19.90
N TYR A 200 8.46 -8.72 -20.14
CA TYR A 200 9.08 -8.88 -21.45
C TYR A 200 9.45 -10.33 -21.73
N LEU A 201 9.46 -10.68 -23.01
CA LEU A 201 9.83 -12.00 -23.50
C LEU A 201 10.98 -11.87 -24.49
N SER A 202 12.00 -12.71 -24.31
CA SER A 202 13.04 -12.97 -25.30
C SER A 202 12.99 -14.44 -25.67
N TYR A 203 13.33 -14.77 -26.93
CA TYR A 203 13.26 -16.13 -27.40
C TYR A 203 14.29 -16.43 -28.50
N GLU A 204 14.65 -17.70 -28.60
CA GLU A 204 15.47 -18.27 -29.67
C GLU A 204 14.70 -19.41 -30.34
N VAL A 205 14.74 -19.42 -31.67
CA VAL A 205 14.08 -20.44 -32.51
C VAL A 205 15.13 -21.31 -33.15
N TYR A 206 14.91 -22.61 -33.07
CA TYR A 206 15.71 -23.63 -33.73
C TYR A 206 14.78 -24.41 -34.65
N ASN A 207 14.97 -24.20 -35.96
CA ASN A 207 14.12 -24.78 -36.99
C ASN A 207 14.30 -26.30 -37.09
N PRO A 208 13.28 -27.04 -37.59
CA PRO A 208 13.43 -28.45 -37.90
C PRO A 208 14.56 -28.69 -38.90
N SER A 209 15.25 -29.82 -38.78
CA SER A 209 16.44 -30.13 -39.59
C SER A 209 16.14 -30.30 -41.08
N CYS A 210 14.91 -30.69 -41.42
CA CYS A 210 14.45 -30.97 -42.78
C CYS A 210 12.91 -30.92 -42.86
N ARG A 211 12.36 -30.88 -44.08
CA ARG A 211 10.91 -30.81 -44.28
C ARG A 211 10.18 -32.03 -43.74
N GLY A 212 9.22 -31.76 -42.86
CA GLY A 212 8.41 -32.76 -42.18
C GLY A 212 9.08 -33.47 -41.01
N ASN A 213 10.18 -32.94 -40.46
CA ASN A 213 10.70 -33.36 -39.15
C ASN A 213 10.05 -32.54 -38.03
N ASP A 214 10.02 -33.10 -36.83
CA ASP A 214 9.53 -32.46 -35.60
C ASP A 214 10.66 -32.15 -34.60
N ASP A 215 11.92 -32.09 -35.04
CA ASP A 215 13.06 -31.84 -34.16
C ASP A 215 13.33 -30.35 -33.87
N GLY A 216 12.45 -29.46 -34.33
CA GLY A 216 12.48 -28.05 -34.00
C GLY A 216 12.18 -27.78 -32.52
N TYR A 217 12.68 -26.66 -32.01
CA TYR A 217 12.41 -26.23 -30.64
C TYR A 217 12.50 -24.71 -30.49
N VAL A 218 11.83 -24.20 -29.45
CA VAL A 218 11.90 -22.78 -29.06
C VAL A 218 12.28 -22.69 -27.60
N GLN A 219 13.20 -21.79 -27.30
CA GLN A 219 13.58 -21.43 -25.94
C GLN A 219 13.12 -20.01 -25.64
N ILE A 220 12.33 -19.84 -24.59
CA ILE A 220 11.79 -18.56 -24.15
C ILE A 220 12.30 -18.22 -22.76
N GLN A 221 12.63 -16.95 -22.56
CA GLN A 221 12.94 -16.37 -21.27
C GLN A 221 12.01 -15.19 -20.99
N ALA A 222 11.27 -15.28 -19.88
CA ALA A 222 10.53 -14.16 -19.30
C ALA A 222 11.44 -13.29 -18.42
N ILE A 223 11.27 -11.98 -18.52
CA ILE A 223 12.00 -10.97 -17.76
C ILE A 223 10.99 -9.93 -17.25
N GLY A 224 11.06 -9.57 -15.97
CA GLY A 224 10.10 -8.66 -15.34
C GLY A 224 8.80 -9.34 -14.93
N GLY A 225 7.76 -8.58 -14.57
CA GLY A 225 6.59 -9.14 -13.88
C GLY A 225 6.93 -9.69 -12.49
N THR A 226 6.10 -10.61 -12.00
CA THR A 226 6.25 -11.25 -10.68
C THR A 226 6.42 -12.77 -10.80
N GLU A 227 7.55 -13.31 -10.32
CA GLU A 227 7.80 -14.75 -10.32
C GLU A 227 6.91 -15.51 -9.32
N PRO A 228 6.61 -16.81 -9.55
CA PRO A 228 7.01 -17.64 -10.69
C PRO A 228 6.19 -17.40 -11.97
N TYR A 229 6.72 -17.89 -13.10
CA TYR A 229 6.06 -17.81 -14.41
C TYR A 229 5.45 -19.16 -14.83
N LEU A 230 4.32 -19.09 -15.52
CA LEU A 230 3.67 -20.19 -16.22
C LEU A 230 3.78 -19.97 -17.73
N TYR A 231 4.28 -20.99 -18.46
CA TYR A 231 4.50 -20.93 -19.89
C TYR A 231 3.40 -21.71 -20.59
N MET A 232 2.55 -21.04 -21.37
CA MET A 232 1.48 -21.66 -22.15
C MET A 232 1.83 -21.69 -23.64
N TRP A 233 1.73 -22.90 -24.20
CA TRP A 233 2.01 -23.20 -25.61
C TRP A 233 0.77 -23.84 -26.21
N ASP A 234 -0.02 -23.06 -26.96
CA ASP A 234 -1.36 -23.47 -27.40
C ASP A 234 -2.21 -24.06 -26.24
N THR A 235 -2.36 -25.38 -26.16
CA THR A 235 -3.10 -26.08 -25.08
C THR A 235 -2.19 -26.68 -24.00
N TYR A 236 -0.87 -26.64 -24.17
CA TYR A 236 0.12 -27.18 -23.23
C TYR A 236 0.53 -26.12 -22.20
N VAL A 237 0.76 -26.58 -20.97
CA VAL A 237 1.22 -25.74 -19.86
C VAL A 237 2.53 -26.32 -19.33
N LEU A 238 3.56 -25.48 -19.25
CA LEU A 238 4.91 -25.85 -18.86
C LEU A 238 5.42 -24.92 -17.75
N ASP A 239 6.26 -25.47 -16.87
CA ASP A 239 6.98 -24.72 -15.83
C ASP A 239 8.32 -24.17 -16.34
N THR A 240 8.67 -24.46 -17.60
CA THR A 240 9.90 -23.99 -18.26
C THR A 240 9.57 -23.37 -19.60
N GLY A 241 10.36 -22.38 -20.03
CA GLY A 241 10.20 -21.74 -21.33
C GLY A 241 10.72 -22.53 -22.53
N MET A 242 11.05 -23.81 -22.37
CA MET A 242 11.51 -24.65 -23.48
C MET A 242 10.39 -25.57 -23.97
N ILE A 243 10.14 -25.56 -25.28
CA ILE A 243 9.31 -26.55 -25.96
C ILE A 243 10.11 -27.18 -27.11
N THR A 244 10.00 -28.49 -27.25
CA THR A 244 10.67 -29.29 -28.28
C THR A 244 9.63 -30.11 -29.03
N GLY A 245 9.99 -30.73 -30.17
CA GLY A 245 9.05 -31.56 -30.89
C GLY A 245 8.21 -30.76 -31.88
N LEU A 246 8.75 -29.65 -32.41
CA LEU A 246 8.01 -28.73 -33.28
C LEU A 246 8.37 -28.97 -34.75
N GLU A 247 7.33 -29.05 -35.58
CA GLU A 247 7.42 -29.07 -37.05
C GLU A 247 7.49 -27.62 -37.60
N GLU A 248 7.53 -27.47 -38.93
CA GLU A 248 7.32 -26.16 -39.55
C GLU A 248 5.92 -25.62 -39.20
N GLY A 249 5.85 -24.33 -38.88
CA GLY A 249 4.57 -23.74 -38.48
C GLY A 249 4.67 -22.41 -37.78
N LEU A 250 3.49 -21.89 -37.44
CA LEU A 250 3.32 -20.68 -36.66
C LEU A 250 2.76 -21.05 -35.29
N TYR A 251 3.49 -20.69 -34.24
CA TYR A 251 3.16 -21.03 -32.86
C TYR A 251 2.75 -19.80 -32.07
N ASN A 252 1.76 -19.96 -31.19
CA ASN A 252 1.36 -18.94 -30.24
C ASN A 252 1.84 -19.30 -28.85
N PHE A 253 2.20 -18.27 -28.11
CA PHE A 253 2.82 -18.43 -26.82
C PHE A 253 2.35 -17.33 -25.87
N GLU A 254 2.10 -17.71 -24.61
CA GLU A 254 1.72 -16.80 -23.55
C GLU A 254 2.50 -17.14 -22.28
N VAL A 255 3.16 -16.14 -21.68
CA VAL A 255 3.61 -16.23 -20.28
C VAL A 255 2.59 -15.56 -19.40
N ILE A 256 2.28 -16.22 -18.29
CA ILE A 256 1.50 -15.67 -17.19
C ILE A 256 2.39 -15.63 -15.95
N ASP A 257 2.43 -14.51 -15.26
CA ASP A 257 3.19 -14.36 -14.01
C ASP A 257 2.35 -14.74 -12.77
N ALA A 258 2.94 -14.66 -11.57
CA ALA A 258 2.27 -15.05 -10.33
C ALA A 258 1.04 -14.20 -9.98
N ASN A 259 0.94 -12.99 -10.53
CA ASN A 259 -0.18 -12.07 -10.34
C ASN A 259 -1.21 -12.20 -11.50
N ASN A 260 -1.08 -13.23 -12.33
CA ASN A 260 -1.88 -13.46 -13.54
C ASN A 260 -1.71 -12.38 -14.63
N CYS A 261 -0.61 -11.64 -14.61
CA CYS A 261 -0.26 -10.70 -15.68
C CYS A 261 0.29 -11.50 -16.86
N SER A 262 -0.21 -11.25 -18.08
CA SER A 262 0.19 -12.04 -19.25
C SER A 262 0.83 -11.25 -20.39
N LYS A 263 1.77 -11.91 -21.08
CA LYS A 263 2.40 -11.41 -22.31
C LYS A 263 2.33 -12.49 -23.38
N LYS A 264 1.85 -12.10 -24.57
CA LYS A 264 1.70 -12.99 -25.72
C LYS A 264 2.75 -12.73 -26.79
N LEU A 265 3.27 -13.80 -27.37
CA LEU A 265 3.94 -13.80 -28.66
C LEU A 265 3.07 -14.60 -29.62
N ASN A 266 2.63 -13.95 -30.70
CA ASN A 266 1.83 -14.61 -31.72
C ASN A 266 2.71 -14.89 -32.93
N LEU A 267 2.47 -16.03 -33.57
CA LEU A 267 3.06 -16.38 -34.87
C LEU A 267 4.59 -16.49 -34.85
N ILE A 268 5.15 -17.14 -33.82
CA ILE A 268 6.56 -17.56 -33.85
C ILE A 268 6.72 -18.56 -35.00
N SER A 269 7.53 -18.20 -36.00
CA SER A 269 7.71 -18.97 -37.22
C SER A 269 8.87 -19.95 -37.10
N LEU A 270 8.57 -21.24 -37.22
CA LEU A 270 9.55 -22.26 -37.52
C LEU A 270 9.45 -22.54 -39.02
N ASN A 271 10.55 -22.33 -39.72
CA ASN A 271 10.65 -22.61 -41.15
C ASN A 271 11.55 -23.82 -41.31
N ASP A 272 11.06 -24.88 -41.94
CA ASP A 272 11.94 -25.96 -42.32
C ASP A 272 12.83 -25.57 -43.52
N THR A 273 13.72 -26.48 -43.87
CA THR A 273 14.48 -26.37 -45.11
C THR A 273 13.64 -26.84 -46.30
N GLU A 274 13.90 -26.33 -47.51
CA GLU A 274 13.27 -26.87 -48.73
C GLU A 274 13.61 -28.34 -49.05
N VAL A 275 14.49 -28.96 -48.25
CA VAL A 275 15.00 -30.32 -48.40
C VAL A 275 14.12 -31.30 -47.61
N ASP A 276 13.54 -32.27 -48.30
CA ASP A 276 12.74 -33.32 -47.66
C ASP A 276 13.60 -34.25 -46.79
N CYS A 277 13.08 -34.64 -45.62
CA CYS A 277 13.77 -35.60 -44.77
C CYS A 277 13.96 -36.97 -45.43
N ILE A 278 15.06 -37.64 -45.11
CA ILE A 278 15.28 -39.04 -45.48
C ILE A 278 14.28 -39.92 -44.74
N LYS A 279 13.49 -40.72 -45.46
CA LYS A 279 12.58 -41.71 -44.84
C LYS A 279 13.14 -43.10 -45.05
N ILE A 280 13.52 -43.73 -43.95
CA ILE A 280 14.07 -45.08 -43.93
C ILE A 280 12.93 -46.06 -43.60
N PRO A 281 12.53 -46.96 -44.51
CA PRO A 281 11.50 -47.94 -44.20
C PRO A 281 11.96 -48.89 -43.09
N ASN A 282 11.05 -49.25 -42.18
CA ASN A 282 11.37 -50.21 -41.13
C ASN A 282 11.18 -51.68 -41.56
N ALA A 283 10.59 -51.92 -42.73
CA ALA A 283 10.33 -53.26 -43.27
C ALA A 283 10.23 -53.24 -44.79
N PHE A 284 10.55 -54.39 -45.40
CA PHE A 284 10.32 -54.70 -46.82
C PHE A 284 10.14 -56.23 -46.95
N THR A 285 9.63 -56.71 -48.08
CA THR A 285 9.24 -58.11 -48.33
C THR A 285 9.87 -58.65 -49.60
N PRO A 286 11.14 -59.10 -49.56
CA PRO A 286 11.84 -59.63 -50.72
C PRO A 286 11.29 -61.01 -51.11
N ASN A 287 10.29 -61.06 -51.99
CA ASN A 287 9.61 -62.27 -52.45
C ASN A 287 9.45 -62.35 -53.98
N SER A 288 10.00 -61.37 -54.71
CA SER A 288 9.96 -61.23 -56.16
C SER A 288 8.54 -61.06 -56.74
N ASP A 289 7.60 -60.50 -55.97
CA ASP A 289 6.25 -60.17 -56.45
C ASP A 289 6.15 -58.77 -57.08
N GLY A 290 7.24 -58.01 -57.04
CA GLY A 290 7.36 -56.64 -57.55
C GLY A 290 6.97 -55.56 -56.54
N ILE A 291 6.63 -55.91 -55.29
CA ILE A 291 6.16 -54.99 -54.25
C ILE A 291 7.08 -55.09 -53.03
N ASN A 292 7.73 -53.97 -52.68
CA ASN A 292 8.66 -53.90 -51.53
C ASN A 292 9.75 -54.99 -51.56
N ASP A 293 10.21 -55.38 -52.76
CA ASP A 293 11.27 -56.38 -52.92
C ASP A 293 12.66 -55.85 -52.55
N GLU A 294 12.82 -54.53 -52.59
CA GLU A 294 14.05 -53.82 -52.27
C GLU A 294 13.83 -52.84 -51.13
N TRP A 295 14.84 -52.71 -50.27
CA TRP A 295 14.86 -51.74 -49.19
C TRP A 295 15.34 -50.38 -49.70
N LEU A 296 14.38 -49.58 -50.16
CA LEU A 296 14.59 -48.25 -50.72
C LEU A 296 14.48 -47.17 -49.65
N ILE A 297 15.53 -46.36 -49.48
CA ILE A 297 15.49 -45.22 -48.58
C ILE A 297 14.97 -44.01 -49.34
N GLN A 298 13.81 -43.47 -48.98
CA GLN A 298 13.25 -42.32 -49.69
C GLN A 298 14.10 -41.07 -49.43
N ASN A 299 14.24 -40.22 -50.44
CA ASN A 299 15.00 -38.96 -50.42
C ASN A 299 16.51 -39.12 -50.17
N ILE A 300 17.05 -40.33 -50.19
CA ILE A 300 18.51 -40.53 -50.10
C ILE A 300 19.27 -39.99 -51.31
N ASP A 301 18.58 -39.76 -52.43
CA ASP A 301 19.17 -39.17 -53.64
C ASP A 301 19.68 -37.73 -53.41
N LEU A 302 19.20 -37.07 -52.35
CA LEU A 302 19.72 -35.79 -51.86
C LEU A 302 21.14 -35.92 -51.26
N PHE A 303 21.54 -37.14 -50.91
CA PHE A 303 22.84 -37.51 -50.36
C PHE A 303 23.45 -38.63 -51.22
N PRO A 304 23.86 -38.34 -52.47
CA PRO A 304 24.25 -39.37 -53.44
C PRO A 304 25.46 -40.21 -52.97
N ASP A 305 26.29 -39.66 -52.08
CA ASP A 305 27.43 -40.33 -51.49
C ASP A 305 27.11 -41.07 -50.17
N ALA A 306 25.85 -41.06 -49.71
CA ALA A 306 25.44 -41.70 -48.47
C ALA A 306 25.82 -43.18 -48.47
N GLN A 307 26.56 -43.62 -47.45
CA GLN A 307 26.96 -45.01 -47.31
C GLN A 307 25.94 -45.77 -46.46
N ILE A 308 25.37 -46.82 -47.05
CA ILE A 308 24.43 -47.73 -46.39
C ILE A 308 25.18 -49.03 -46.05
N ASN A 309 25.15 -49.44 -44.79
CA ASN A 309 25.61 -50.77 -44.39
C ASN A 309 24.51 -51.49 -43.61
N ILE A 310 24.31 -52.78 -43.89
CA ILE A 310 23.32 -53.62 -43.22
C ILE A 310 24.03 -54.81 -42.59
N PHE A 311 23.68 -55.10 -41.34
CA PHE A 311 24.29 -56.12 -40.51
C PHE A 311 23.22 -57.08 -39.97
N ASN A 312 23.60 -58.34 -39.80
CA ASN A 312 22.79 -59.26 -39.00
C ASN A 312 22.92 -58.94 -37.50
N ARG A 313 22.13 -59.61 -36.66
CA ARG A 313 22.11 -59.38 -35.20
C ARG A 313 23.42 -59.69 -34.48
N TRP A 314 24.38 -60.35 -35.16
CA TRP A 314 25.71 -60.66 -34.64
C TRP A 314 26.79 -59.69 -35.12
N GLY A 315 26.41 -58.62 -35.83
CA GLY A 315 27.33 -57.60 -36.34
C GLY A 315 28.07 -57.98 -37.62
N GLN A 316 27.71 -59.09 -38.27
CA GLN A 316 28.26 -59.43 -39.59
C GLN A 316 27.58 -58.57 -40.65
N MET A 317 28.38 -57.91 -41.49
CA MET A 317 27.91 -57.14 -42.63
C MET A 317 27.30 -58.06 -43.68
N MET A 318 26.03 -57.82 -43.98
CA MET A 318 25.23 -58.54 -44.97
C MET A 318 25.18 -57.79 -46.30
N TYR A 319 25.26 -56.46 -46.26
CA TYR A 319 25.19 -55.63 -47.45
C TYR A 319 25.88 -54.27 -47.20
N SER A 320 26.46 -53.70 -48.25
CA SER A 320 27.02 -52.34 -48.27
C SER A 320 26.76 -51.72 -49.63
N GLY A 321 26.24 -50.49 -49.65
CA GLY A 321 25.94 -49.76 -50.87
C GLY A 321 26.04 -48.24 -50.71
N ARG A 322 25.75 -47.53 -51.80
CA ARG A 322 25.76 -46.06 -51.87
C ARG A 322 24.44 -45.53 -52.41
N GLY A 323 23.78 -44.65 -51.65
CA GLY A 323 22.44 -44.14 -51.96
C GLY A 323 21.47 -45.27 -52.31
N ASN A 324 20.51 -45.01 -53.20
CA ASN A 324 19.65 -46.04 -53.79
C ASN A 324 20.17 -46.58 -55.14
N SER A 325 21.47 -46.43 -55.44
CA SER A 325 22.00 -46.90 -56.73
C SER A 325 22.00 -48.43 -56.89
N ASP A 326 21.93 -49.15 -55.77
CA ASP A 326 21.92 -50.62 -55.70
C ASP A 326 21.18 -51.07 -54.42
N PRO A 327 19.87 -50.82 -54.25
CA PRO A 327 19.17 -51.01 -52.97
C PRO A 327 19.20 -52.48 -52.51
N TRP A 328 19.15 -52.70 -51.20
CA TRP A 328 19.25 -54.07 -50.69
C TRP A 328 17.99 -54.88 -50.98
N ASP A 329 18.15 -55.98 -51.71
CA ASP A 329 17.08 -56.91 -52.14
C ASP A 329 16.84 -58.07 -51.16
N GLY A 330 17.41 -58.00 -49.95
CA GLY A 330 17.32 -59.07 -48.97
C GLY A 330 18.22 -60.28 -49.26
N GLN A 331 19.17 -60.17 -50.18
CA GLN A 331 20.13 -61.24 -50.46
C GLN A 331 21.50 -60.99 -49.83
N TYR A 332 22.22 -62.08 -49.57
CA TYR A 332 23.65 -62.11 -49.25
C TYR A 332 24.30 -63.24 -50.03
N ASN A 333 25.31 -62.92 -50.85
CA ASN A 333 25.95 -63.87 -51.78
C ASN A 333 24.95 -64.60 -52.71
N GLY A 334 23.95 -63.88 -53.22
CA GLY A 334 22.97 -64.38 -54.20
C GLY A 334 21.92 -65.34 -53.61
N LYS A 335 21.70 -65.30 -52.28
CA LYS A 335 20.64 -66.06 -51.61
C LYS A 335 19.90 -65.15 -50.63
N PHE A 336 18.58 -65.29 -50.56
CA PHE A 336 17.78 -64.61 -49.56
C PHE A 336 18.25 -64.93 -48.15
N VAL A 337 18.42 -63.90 -47.33
CA VAL A 337 18.74 -64.03 -45.93
C VAL A 337 17.49 -64.47 -45.14
N PRO A 338 17.63 -65.08 -43.95
CA PRO A 338 16.48 -65.43 -43.13
C PRO A 338 15.62 -64.21 -42.78
N ALA A 339 14.30 -64.36 -42.80
CA ALA A 339 13.39 -63.33 -42.33
C ALA A 339 13.69 -62.99 -40.86
N GLY A 340 13.77 -61.69 -40.55
CA GLY A 340 14.13 -61.23 -39.22
C GLY A 340 14.51 -59.75 -39.20
N SER A 341 14.94 -59.28 -38.03
CA SER A 341 15.42 -57.89 -37.88
C SER A 341 16.91 -57.82 -38.17
N TYR A 342 17.29 -56.85 -38.99
CA TYR A 342 18.66 -56.47 -39.32
C TYR A 342 18.94 -55.08 -38.75
N VAL A 343 20.21 -54.77 -38.53
CA VAL A 343 20.66 -53.47 -38.05
C VAL A 343 21.30 -52.75 -39.23
N TYR A 344 21.00 -51.47 -39.41
CA TYR A 344 21.58 -50.68 -40.48
C TYR A 344 22.32 -49.46 -39.94
N THR A 345 23.26 -48.96 -40.72
CA THR A 345 23.84 -47.64 -40.56
C THR A 345 23.68 -46.89 -41.88
N VAL A 346 23.20 -45.65 -41.81
CA VAL A 346 23.18 -44.73 -42.95
C VAL A 346 24.06 -43.55 -42.59
N ASN A 347 25.25 -43.48 -43.20
CA ASN A 347 26.17 -42.38 -43.00
C ASN A 347 25.96 -41.38 -44.13
N LEU A 348 25.44 -40.20 -43.79
CA LEU A 348 25.24 -39.11 -44.75
C LEU A 348 26.54 -38.33 -44.90
N TYR A 349 26.92 -38.08 -46.14
CA TYR A 349 28.03 -37.21 -46.48
C TYR A 349 27.47 -36.04 -47.30
N THR A 350 27.81 -34.82 -46.92
CA THR A 350 27.56 -33.63 -47.74
C THR A 350 28.67 -33.52 -48.77
N SER A 351 28.30 -33.32 -50.04
CA SER A 351 29.24 -33.05 -51.13
C SER A 351 29.97 -31.73 -50.95
#